data_AF-A0A3N5FUU4-F1
#
_entry.id   AF-A0A3N5FUU4-F1
#
_cell.length_a   1.000
_cell.length_b   1.000
_cell.length_c   1.000
_cell.angle_alpha   90.00
_cell.angle_beta   90.00
_cell.angle_gamma   90.00
#
_symmetry.space_group_name_H-M   'P 1'
#
loop_
_entity.id
_entity.type
_entity.pdbx_description
1 polymer ?
#
loop_
_entity_poly.entity_id
_entity_poly.type
_entity_poly.pdbx_seq_one_letter_code
_entity_poly.pdbx_strand_id
1 'polypeptide(L)'
;MIIVAVGTSANPIVQSTTPDLKTTRKGYIDANPETLRTSKPGVFAGGDIVTGAATVILAMGAGRKAAQSIHEYLATGDWEG
;
A
#
# COMPACT_ATOMS: atom_id res chain seq x y z
N MET A 1 -28.93 17.41 -11.71
CA MET A 1 -27.63 17.26 -11.03
C MET A 1 -27.38 15.77 -10.85
N ILE A 2 -26.33 15.22 -11.45
CA ILE A 2 -25.97 13.81 -11.32
C ILE A 2 -24.66 13.77 -10.53
N ILE A 3 -24.69 13.12 -9.37
CA ILE A 3 -23.49 12.86 -8.57
C ILE A 3 -23.05 11.45 -8.93
N VAL A 4 -22.00 11.34 -9.73
CA VAL A 4 -21.39 10.06 -10.10
C VAL A 4 -20.36 9.73 -9.02
N ALA A 5 -20.76 8.90 -8.05
CA ALA A 5 -19.89 8.36 -7.00
C ALA A 5 -19.39 6.95 -7.38
N VAL A 6 -18.72 6.85 -8.54
CA VAL A 6 -18.05 5.62 -8.96
C VAL A 6 -16.69 5.64 -8.26
N GLY A 7 -16.47 4.69 -7.36
CA GLY A 7 -15.41 4.70 -6.34
C GLY A 7 -14.00 5.08 -6.80
N THR A 8 -13.14 5.36 -5.81
CA THR A 8 -11.75 5.76 -6.02
C THR A 8 -10.98 4.64 -6.73
N SER A 9 -10.40 4.96 -7.88
CA SER A 9 -9.46 4.09 -8.59
C SER A 9 -8.05 4.57 -8.29
N ALA A 10 -7.09 3.64 -8.26
CA ALA A 10 -5.70 3.99 -8.01
C ALA A 10 -5.16 4.95 -9.10
N ASN A 11 -4.44 5.99 -8.69
CA ASN A 11 -3.91 6.99 -9.61
C ASN A 11 -2.78 6.37 -10.48
N PRO A 12 -2.90 6.37 -11.82
CA PRO A 12 -1.94 5.73 -12.72
C PRO A 12 -0.54 6.38 -12.69
N ILE A 13 -0.39 7.60 -12.15
CA ILE A 13 0.90 8.29 -12.06
C ILE A 13 1.91 7.48 -11.24
N VAL A 14 1.49 6.91 -10.10
CA VAL A 14 2.39 6.13 -9.24
C VAL A 14 2.93 4.90 -9.99
N GLN A 15 2.12 4.30 -10.85
CA GLN A 15 2.49 3.15 -11.67
C GLN A 15 3.46 3.53 -12.79
N SER A 16 3.31 4.71 -13.38
CA SER A 16 4.13 5.15 -14.52
C SER A 16 5.46 5.79 -14.09
N THR A 17 5.53 6.40 -12.90
CA THR A 17 6.73 7.11 -12.44
C THR A 17 7.62 6.30 -11.50
N THR A 18 7.17 5.12 -11.05
CA THR A 18 7.90 4.32 -10.06
C THR A 18 8.31 2.97 -10.65
N PRO A 19 9.38 2.91 -11.46
CA PRO A 19 9.96 1.64 -11.87
C PRO A 19 10.32 0.81 -10.62
N ASP A 20 10.16 -0.51 -10.74
CA ASP A 20 10.36 -1.54 -9.69
C ASP A 20 9.28 -1.63 -8.59
N LEU A 21 8.22 -0.84 -8.68
CA LEU A 21 7.04 -1.00 -7.83
C LEU A 21 5.98 -1.87 -8.53
N LYS A 22 5.79 -3.09 -8.04
CA LYS A 22 4.76 -4.02 -8.52
C LYS A 22 3.39 -3.48 -8.16
N THR A 23 2.52 -3.50 -9.15
CA THR A 23 1.11 -3.15 -8.98
C THR A 23 0.23 -4.23 -9.56
N THR A 24 -0.93 -4.43 -8.96
CA THR A 24 -1.97 -5.33 -9.46
C THR A 24 -2.51 -4.86 -10.81
N ARG A 25 -3.13 -5.77 -11.58
CA ARG A 25 -3.78 -5.46 -12.86
C ARG A 25 -4.86 -4.36 -12.76
N LYS A 26 -5.36 -4.07 -11.55
CA LYS A 26 -6.38 -3.06 -11.25
C LYS A 26 -5.82 -1.69 -10.86
N GLY A 27 -4.50 -1.50 -10.78
CA GLY A 27 -3.89 -0.21 -10.42
C GLY A 27 -3.32 -0.13 -9.01
N TYR A 28 -3.70 -1.05 -8.12
CA TYR A 28 -3.33 -1.03 -6.70
C TYR A 28 -1.90 -1.52 -6.47
N ILE A 29 -1.23 -1.04 -5.42
CA ILE A 29 0.13 -1.45 -5.08
C ILE A 29 0.11 -2.88 -4.53
N ASP A 30 1.00 -3.73 -5.04
CA ASP A 30 1.20 -5.07 -4.51
C ASP A 30 2.12 -4.98 -3.28
N ALA A 31 1.55 -5.25 -2.11
CA ALA A 31 2.23 -5.18 -0.82
C ALA A 31 1.90 -6.41 0.03
N ASN A 32 2.87 -6.85 0.82
CA ASN A 32 2.69 -7.98 1.72
C ASN A 32 1.58 -7.66 2.76
N PRO A 33 0.57 -8.52 2.95
CA PRO A 33 -0.56 -8.24 3.83
C PRO A 33 -0.22 -8.17 5.33
N GLU A 34 0.91 -8.74 5.75
CA GLU A 34 1.38 -8.74 7.12
C GLU A 34 2.38 -7.61 7.40
N THR A 35 3.36 -7.42 6.52
CA THR A 35 4.44 -6.42 6.72
C THR A 35 4.21 -5.10 5.98
N LEU A 36 3.25 -5.07 5.04
CA LEU A 36 2.97 -3.93 4.16
C LEU A 36 4.16 -3.48 3.31
N ARG A 37 5.21 -4.31 3.20
CA ARG A 37 6.35 -4.11 2.31
C ARG A 37 5.91 -4.27 0.86
N THR A 38 6.33 -3.36 0.00
CA THR A 38 6.11 -3.47 -1.45
C THR A 38 7.23 -4.27 -2.11
N SER A 39 7.26 -4.37 -3.43
CA SER A 39 8.40 -4.95 -4.14
C SER A 39 9.67 -4.09 -4.10
N LYS A 40 9.57 -2.83 -3.67
CA LYS A 40 10.70 -1.90 -3.61
C LYS A 40 11.22 -1.76 -2.18
N PRO A 41 12.52 -2.07 -1.93
CA PRO A 41 13.14 -1.88 -0.63
C PRO A 41 12.95 -0.48 -0.04
N GLY A 42 12.57 -0.43 1.24
CA GLY A 42 12.25 0.79 1.98
C GLY A 42 10.89 1.42 1.66
N VAL A 43 10.09 0.83 0.76
CA VAL A 43 8.76 1.35 0.38
C VAL A 43 7.66 0.45 0.92
N PHE A 44 6.75 1.05 1.69
CA PHE A 44 5.60 0.40 2.32
C PHE A 44 4.29 0.98 1.79
N ALA A 45 3.25 0.17 1.68
CA ALA A 45 1.92 0.60 1.25
C ALA A 45 0.84 -0.13 2.04
N GLY A 46 -0.23 0.58 2.43
CA GLY A 46 -1.37 0.01 3.15
C GLY A 46 -2.64 0.84 3.00
N GLY A 47 -3.77 0.29 3.42
CA GLY A 47 -5.10 0.90 3.25
C GLY A 47 -5.66 0.70 1.84
N ASP A 48 -6.55 1.60 1.43
CA ASP A 48 -7.32 1.49 0.18
C ASP A 48 -6.47 1.32 -1.09
N ILE A 49 -5.22 1.82 -1.08
CA ILE A 49 -4.28 1.70 -2.20
C ILE A 49 -3.72 0.27 -2.37
N VAL A 50 -3.91 -0.60 -1.38
CA VAL A 50 -3.49 -2.02 -1.40
C VAL A 50 -4.70 -2.95 -1.40
N THR A 51 -5.70 -2.69 -0.55
CA THR A 51 -6.85 -3.60 -0.38
C THR A 51 -8.05 -3.28 -1.28
N GLY A 52 -8.06 -2.11 -1.94
CA GLY A 52 -9.30 -1.51 -2.44
C GLY A 52 -10.18 -1.02 -1.30
N ALA A 53 -11.27 -0.29 -1.63
CA ALA A 53 -12.16 0.39 -0.68
C ALA A 53 -12.38 -0.38 0.63
N ALA A 54 -11.72 0.07 1.70
CA ALA A 54 -11.75 -0.57 3.00
C ALA A 54 -12.50 0.30 4.03
N THR A 55 -12.93 -0.32 5.12
CA THR A 55 -13.52 0.40 6.25
C THR A 55 -12.43 1.10 7.07
N VAL A 56 -12.79 2.17 7.79
CA VAL A 56 -11.86 2.93 8.66
C VAL A 56 -11.13 2.04 9.67
N ILE A 57 -11.77 0.96 10.15
CA ILE A 57 -11.17 0.01 11.10
C ILE A 57 -10.00 -0.76 10.45
N LEU A 58 -10.16 -1.19 9.20
CA LEU A 58 -9.12 -1.89 8.45
C LEU A 58 -7.95 -0.95 8.14
N ALA A 59 -8.23 0.33 7.83
CA ALA A 59 -7.20 1.34 7.64
C ALA A 59 -6.36 1.57 8.93
N MET A 60 -7.02 1.62 10.10
CA MET A 60 -6.32 1.72 11.40
C MET A 60 -5.47 0.48 11.71
N GLY A 61 -5.95 -0.71 11.36
CA GLY A 61 -5.20 -1.96 11.48
C GLY A 61 -3.95 -1.97 10.60
N ALA A 62 -4.10 -1.58 9.33
CA ALA A 62 -2.98 -1.44 8.40
C ALA A 62 -1.96 -0.40 8.88
N GLY A 63 -2.40 0.74 9.44
CA GLY A 63 -1.50 1.76 9.99
C GLY A 63 -0.60 1.24 11.10
N ARG A 64 -1.13 0.42 12.03
CA ARG A 64 -0.33 -0.20 13.09
C ARG A 64 0.70 -1.18 12.56
N LYS A 65 0.32 -2.05 11.62
CA LYS A 65 1.23 -3.00 10.97
C LYS A 65 2.34 -2.28 10.19
N ALA A 66 2.01 -1.20 9.49
CA ALA A 66 2.98 -0.39 8.76
C ALA A 66 3.99 0.26 9.70
N ALA A 67 3.52 0.86 10.79
CA ALA A 67 4.40 1.51 11.78
C ALA A 67 5.38 0.51 12.40
N GLN A 68 4.91 -0.69 12.76
CA GLN A 68 5.76 -1.74 13.31
C GLN A 68 6.81 -2.21 12.28
N SER A 69 6.39 -2.45 11.03
CA SER A 69 7.29 -2.93 9.98
C SER A 69 8.33 -1.88 9.56
N ILE A 70 7.95 -0.59 9.56
CA ILE A 70 8.88 0.53 9.34
C ILE A 70 9.87 0.62 10.50
N HIS A 71 9.40 0.52 11.75
CA HIS A 71 10.27 0.57 12.91
C HIS A 71 11.30 -0.57 12.89
N GLU A 72 10.86 -1.79 12.57
CA GLU A 72 11.72 -2.97 12.47
C GLU A 72 12.75 -2.79 11.36
N TYR A 73 12.34 -2.34 10.17
CA TYR A 73 13.25 -2.04 9.06
C TYR A 73 14.29 -0.97 9.40
N LEU A 74 13.90 0.11 10.11
CA LEU A 74 14.83 1.15 10.52
C LEU A 74 15.78 0.70 11.65
N ALA A 75 15.34 -0.24 12.49
CA ALA A 75 16.13 -0.75 13.60
C ALA A 75 17.15 -1.82 13.17
N THR A 76 16.77 -2.71 12.25
CA THR A 76 17.62 -3.84 11.83
C THR A 76 18.28 -3.63 10.47
N GLY A 77 17.69 -2.79 9.61
CA GLY A 77 18.07 -2.68 8.20
C GLY A 77 17.60 -3.86 7.35
N ASP A 78 16.90 -4.84 7.94
CA ASP A 78 16.51 -6.07 7.25
C ASP A 78 15.22 -5.89 6.44
N TRP A 79 15.32 -6.21 5.16
CA TRP A 79 14.22 -6.11 4.21
C TRP A 79 13.48 -7.44 3.97
N GLU A 80 14.15 -8.57 4.16
CA GLU A 80 13.66 -9.91 3.80
C GLU A 80 13.20 -10.75 5.00
N GLY A 81 12.98 -10.13 6.16
CA GLY A 81 12.44 -10.83 7.34
C GLY A 81 11.07 -11.45 7.10
#